data_AF-A0A183EG99-F1
#
_entry.id   AF-A0A183EG99-F1
#
_cell.length_a   1.000
_cell.length_b   1.000
_cell.length_c   1.000
_cell.angle_alpha   90.00
_cell.angle_beta   90.00
_cell.angle_gamma   90.00
#
_symmetry.space_group_name_H-M   'P 1'
#
loop_
_entity.id
_entity.type
_entity.pdbx_description
1 polymer ?
#
loop_
_entity_poly.entity_id
_entity_poly.type
_entity_poly.pdbx_seq_one_letter_code
_entity_poly.pdbx_strand_id
1 'polypeptide(L)'
;MFVFEVVTHPGHCHSLSHAWLLCRHREELAALFDRAIGNVSIVSVEVEADTKYPKGAAQVVFSNRESYITAIATHRIVFPSIDKEKEMEIKPYLLDSVPCECCNGRSTRYLCPEVCCLLYLCETCWIETHRQRQLLSHKPMTKGRHSAPFGNISNSGISTNNPNQRTGHPKDKQTCHCSKFPL
;
A
#
# COMPACT_ATOMS: atom_id res chain seq x y z
N MET A 1 1.69 9.57 -10.75
CA MET A 1 2.89 8.79 -10.40
C MET A 1 2.47 7.75 -9.38
N PHE A 2 2.52 6.47 -9.73
CA PHE A 2 2.13 5.37 -8.83
C PHE A 2 3.37 4.63 -8.39
N VAL A 3 3.66 4.63 -7.09
CA VAL A 3 4.89 4.08 -6.52
C VAL A 3 4.54 2.88 -5.66
N PHE A 4 5.37 1.86 -5.68
CA PHE A 4 5.27 0.70 -4.80
C PHE A 4 6.66 0.21 -4.40
N GLU A 5 6.72 -0.48 -3.27
CA GLU A 5 7.93 -1.10 -2.72
C GLU A 5 7.96 -2.57 -3.12
N VAL A 6 9.09 -3.00 -3.67
CA VAL A 6 9.42 -4.37 -4.01
C VAL A 6 10.41 -4.86 -2.96
N VAL A 7 10.04 -5.91 -2.22
CA VAL A 7 10.89 -6.50 -1.19
C VAL A 7 11.32 -7.90 -1.62
N THR A 8 12.61 -8.15 -1.64
CA THR A 8 13.14 -9.50 -1.87
C THR A 8 13.08 -10.31 -0.58
N HIS A 9 12.59 -11.55 -0.65
CA HIS A 9 12.67 -12.45 0.49
C HIS A 9 14.14 -12.77 0.80
N PRO A 10 14.52 -12.91 2.09
CA PRO A 10 15.89 -13.14 2.49
C PRO A 10 16.38 -14.53 2.05
N GLY A 11 16.88 -14.60 0.82
CA GLY A 11 17.59 -15.74 0.26
C GLY A 11 18.99 -15.30 -0.14
N HIS A 12 19.92 -15.35 0.82
CA HIS A 12 21.37 -15.12 0.71
C HIS A 12 21.89 -14.95 -0.73
N CYS A 13 22.30 -13.74 -1.07
CA CYS A 13 23.13 -13.45 -2.23
C CYS A 13 24.25 -12.53 -1.76
N HIS A 14 25.36 -13.15 -1.33
CA HIS A 14 26.58 -12.47 -0.92
C HIS A 14 27.54 -12.55 -2.11
N SER A 15 27.61 -11.51 -2.93
CA SER A 15 28.76 -11.32 -3.83
C SER A 15 28.99 -9.85 -4.12
N LEU A 16 30.24 -9.44 -3.90
CA LEU A 16 30.73 -8.06 -3.82
C LEU A 16 31.30 -7.62 -5.17
N SER A 17 30.81 -6.49 -5.71
CA SER A 17 31.66 -5.45 -6.30
C SER A 17 30.86 -4.19 -6.68
N HIS A 18 31.29 -3.07 -6.13
CA HIS A 18 31.04 -1.66 -6.43
C HIS A 18 29.90 -1.22 -7.37
N ALA A 19 29.10 -0.25 -6.90
CA ALA A 19 28.27 0.76 -7.58
C ALA A 19 27.75 0.52 -9.01
N TRP A 20 28.60 0.10 -9.96
CA TRP A 20 28.23 -0.39 -11.28
C TRP A 20 27.20 -1.54 -11.27
N LEU A 21 27.24 -2.42 -10.25
CA LEU A 21 26.21 -3.45 -10.07
C LEU A 21 24.81 -2.84 -9.78
N LEU A 22 24.72 -1.68 -9.12
CA LEU A 22 23.43 -1.06 -8.79
C LEU A 22 22.71 -0.52 -10.03
N CYS A 23 23.43 0.14 -10.95
CA CYS A 23 22.84 0.62 -12.21
C CYS A 23 22.35 -0.55 -13.08
N ARG A 24 23.16 -1.61 -13.17
CA ARG A 24 22.79 -2.83 -13.88
C ARG A 24 21.55 -3.51 -13.27
N HIS A 25 21.50 -3.64 -11.95
CA HIS A 25 20.33 -4.20 -11.27
C HIS A 25 19.07 -3.37 -11.46
N ARG A 26 19.18 -2.03 -11.50
CA ARG A 26 18.03 -1.15 -11.73
C ARG A 26 17.45 -1.34 -13.14
N GLU A 27 18.30 -1.39 -14.16
CA GLU A 27 17.88 -1.56 -15.55
C GLU A 27 17.29 -2.96 -15.81
N GLU A 28 17.94 -4.00 -15.28
CA GLU A 28 17.42 -5.36 -15.33
C GLU A 28 16.06 -5.47 -14.62
N LEU A 29 15.91 -4.88 -13.43
CA LEU A 29 14.65 -4.88 -12.69
C LEU A 29 13.55 -4.11 -13.44
N ALA A 30 13.87 -2.96 -14.03
CA ALA A 30 12.94 -2.20 -14.85
C ALA A 30 12.43 -3.03 -16.03
N ALA A 31 13.32 -3.68 -16.78
CA ALA A 31 12.94 -4.52 -17.90
C ALA A 31 12.10 -5.74 -17.49
N LEU A 32 12.41 -6.35 -16.35
CA LEU A 32 11.63 -7.47 -15.80
C LEU A 32 10.21 -7.06 -15.42
N PHE A 33 10.05 -5.94 -14.72
CA PHE A 33 8.74 -5.41 -14.35
C PHE A 33 7.95 -4.90 -15.56
N ASP A 34 8.63 -4.27 -16.52
CA ASP A 34 7.96 -3.79 -17.74
C ASP A 34 7.46 -4.95 -18.60
N ARG A 35 8.22 -6.05 -18.69
CA ARG A 35 7.74 -7.25 -19.37
C ARG A 35 6.57 -7.93 -18.66
N ALA A 36 6.55 -7.92 -17.33
CA ALA A 36 5.54 -8.65 -16.56
C ALA A 36 4.24 -7.86 -16.34
N ILE A 37 4.34 -6.54 -16.15
CA ILE A 37 3.23 -5.66 -15.76
C ILE A 37 3.04 -4.50 -16.74
N GLY A 38 4.12 -4.05 -17.40
CA GLY A 38 4.10 -2.95 -18.36
C GLY A 38 4.17 -1.56 -17.74
N ASN A 39 4.48 -0.58 -18.59
CA ASN A 39 4.40 0.85 -18.34
C ASN A 39 5.28 1.33 -17.17
N VAL A 40 6.43 0.70 -16.94
CA VAL A 40 7.39 1.12 -15.92
C VAL A 40 8.04 2.43 -16.35
N SER A 41 8.00 3.43 -15.47
CA SER A 41 8.59 4.75 -15.68
C SER A 41 9.98 4.86 -15.04
N ILE A 42 10.08 4.48 -13.76
CA ILE A 42 11.31 4.64 -12.97
C ILE A 42 11.46 3.45 -12.02
N VAL A 43 12.69 2.98 -11.83
CA VAL A 43 13.06 2.04 -10.77
C VAL A 43 14.18 2.64 -9.94
N SER A 44 14.10 2.52 -8.61
CA SER A 44 15.11 3.00 -7.67
C SER A 44 15.42 1.91 -6.66
N VAL A 45 16.64 1.37 -6.67
CA VAL A 45 17.08 0.37 -5.68
C VAL A 45 17.37 1.07 -4.36
N GLU A 46 16.80 0.58 -3.27
CA GLU A 46 17.06 1.12 -1.95
C GLU A 46 18.43 0.67 -1.45
N VAL A 47 19.21 1.62 -0.95
CA VAL A 47 20.58 1.40 -0.47
C VAL A 47 20.75 1.93 0.95
N GLU A 48 21.64 1.30 1.73
CA GLU A 48 22.02 1.79 3.05
C GLU A 48 22.72 3.16 2.94
N ALA A 49 22.44 4.04 3.90
CA ALA A 49 22.91 5.43 3.84
C ALA A 49 24.44 5.52 3.81
N ASP A 50 25.11 4.74 4.67
CA ASP A 50 26.55 4.82 4.89
C ASP A 50 27.35 4.01 3.87
N THR A 51 26.90 2.80 3.56
CA THR A 51 27.65 1.85 2.73
C THR A 51 27.23 1.84 1.27
N LYS A 52 26.11 2.49 0.93
CA LYS A 52 25.42 2.38 -0.37
C LYS A 52 25.14 0.92 -0.77
N TYR A 53 25.10 0.01 0.18
CA TYR A 53 24.81 -1.39 -0.06
C TYR A 53 23.31 -1.58 -0.31
N PRO A 54 22.89 -2.33 -1.34
CA PRO A 54 21.47 -2.53 -1.61
C PRO A 54 20.78 -3.26 -0.47
N LYS A 55 19.63 -2.72 -0.02
CA LYS A 55 18.84 -3.22 1.11
C LYS A 55 18.02 -4.46 0.76
N GLY A 56 18.07 -4.92 -0.50
CA GLY A 56 17.16 -5.95 -1.02
C GLY A 56 15.75 -5.43 -1.25
N ALA A 57 15.57 -4.11 -1.36
CA ALA A 57 14.30 -3.47 -1.71
C ALA A 57 14.49 -2.50 -2.87
N ALA A 58 13.42 -2.25 -3.62
CA ALA A 58 13.39 -1.26 -4.68
C ALA A 58 12.04 -0.58 -4.75
N GLN A 59 12.03 0.68 -5.20
CA GLN A 59 10.82 1.40 -5.54
C GLN A 59 10.64 1.37 -7.05
N VAL A 60 9.42 1.06 -7.49
CA VAL A 60 9.07 1.04 -8.90
C VAL A 60 7.91 1.99 -9.12
N VAL A 61 7.99 2.75 -10.21
CA VAL A 61 7.05 3.79 -10.56
C VAL A 61 6.42 3.44 -11.90
N PHE A 62 5.09 3.39 -11.97
CA PHE A 62 4.37 3.21 -13.24
C PHE A 62 3.87 4.54 -13.80
N SER A 63 3.77 4.58 -15.13
CA SER A 63 3.22 5.72 -15.88
C SER A 63 1.70 5.72 -15.98
N ASN A 64 1.03 4.57 -15.76
CA ASN A 64 -0.43 4.46 -15.77
C ASN A 64 -1.00 3.79 -14.49
N ARG A 65 -2.30 3.96 -14.28
CA ARG A 65 -3.03 3.41 -13.12
C ARG A 65 -3.26 1.91 -13.24
N GLU A 66 -3.47 1.42 -14.45
CA GLU A 66 -3.77 0.01 -14.71
C GLU A 66 -2.58 -0.89 -14.34
N SER A 67 -1.36 -0.55 -14.74
CA SER A 67 -0.16 -1.31 -14.35
C SER A 67 0.07 -1.27 -12.85
N TYR A 68 -0.26 -0.16 -12.18
CA TYR A 68 -0.23 -0.12 -10.70
C TYR A 68 -1.23 -1.11 -10.07
N ILE A 69 -2.48 -1.14 -10.55
CA ILE A 69 -3.49 -2.08 -10.04
C ILE A 69 -3.07 -3.52 -10.30
N THR A 70 -2.59 -3.83 -11.51
CA THR A 70 -2.09 -5.15 -11.88
C THR A 70 -0.94 -5.58 -10.97
N ALA A 71 -0.01 -4.68 -10.66
CA ALA A 71 1.09 -4.97 -9.74
C ALA A 71 0.60 -5.30 -8.33
N ILE A 72 -0.31 -4.48 -7.78
CA ILE A 72 -0.89 -4.73 -6.45
C ILE A 72 -1.66 -6.05 -6.43
N ALA A 73 -2.48 -6.31 -7.45
CA ALA A 73 -3.26 -7.54 -7.58
C ALA A 73 -2.38 -8.80 -7.70
N THR A 74 -1.19 -8.64 -8.28
CA THR A 74 -0.22 -9.73 -8.44
C THR A 74 0.38 -10.12 -7.10
N HIS A 75 0.56 -9.18 -6.17
CA HIS A 75 1.14 -9.31 -4.83
C HIS A 75 2.58 -9.84 -4.76
N ARG A 76 2.93 -10.84 -5.56
CA ARG A 76 4.25 -11.45 -5.66
C ARG A 76 4.57 -11.81 -7.08
N ILE A 77 5.82 -11.60 -7.46
CA ILE A 77 6.33 -11.96 -8.76
C ILE A 77 7.58 -12.80 -8.61
N VAL A 78 7.65 -13.88 -9.39
CA VAL A 78 8.80 -14.78 -9.41
C VAL A 78 9.54 -14.59 -10.72
N PHE A 79 10.82 -14.24 -10.63
CA PHE A 79 11.68 -14.13 -11.80
C PHE A 79 12.68 -15.29 -11.85
N PRO A 80 12.83 -15.94 -13.02
CA PRO A 80 13.86 -16.95 -13.18
C PRO A 80 15.25 -16.28 -13.13
N SER A 81 16.19 -16.87 -12.40
CA SER A 81 17.60 -16.50 -12.46
C SER A 81 18.45 -17.77 -12.65
N ILE A 82 19.71 -17.59 -13.07
CA ILE A 82 20.61 -18.68 -13.49
C ILE A 82 20.73 -19.77 -12.41
N ASP A 83 20.75 -19.39 -11.13
CA ASP A 83 20.94 -20.33 -10.02
C ASP A 83 19.61 -20.77 -9.37
N LYS A 84 18.64 -19.85 -9.27
CA LYS A 84 17.35 -20.09 -8.58
C LYS A 84 16.30 -19.06 -8.96
N GLU A 85 15.04 -19.39 -8.78
CA GLU A 85 13.96 -18.41 -8.85
C GLU A 85 14.08 -17.37 -7.72
N LYS A 86 13.86 -16.10 -8.07
CA LYS A 86 13.81 -14.99 -7.11
C LYS A 86 12.37 -14.49 -7.01
N GLU A 87 11.75 -14.75 -5.87
CA GLU A 87 10.43 -14.21 -5.51
C GLU A 87 10.58 -12.81 -4.90
N MET A 88 9.76 -11.89 -5.39
CA MET A 88 9.68 -10.52 -4.91
C MET A 88 8.26 -10.21 -4.48
N GLU A 89 8.10 -9.64 -3.29
CA GLU A 89 6.81 -9.17 -2.78
C GLU A 89 6.58 -7.72 -3.21
N ILE A 90 5.38 -7.44 -3.73
CA ILE A 90 4.92 -6.13 -4.17
C ILE A 90 4.02 -5.54 -3.09
N LYS A 91 4.34 -4.33 -2.62
CA LYS A 91 3.57 -3.60 -1.60
C LYS A 91 3.28 -2.18 -2.05
N PRO A 92 2.06 -1.66 -1.84
CA PRO A 92 1.79 -0.24 -2.08
C PRO A 92 2.78 0.66 -1.34
N TYR A 93 3.21 1.74 -1.97
CA TYR A 93 4.01 2.76 -1.28
C TYR A 93 3.14 3.52 -0.30
N LEU A 94 3.57 3.61 0.96
CA LEU A 94 2.76 4.20 2.03
C LEU A 94 3.19 5.63 2.32
N LEU A 95 2.19 6.53 2.30
CA LEU A 95 2.31 7.92 2.71
C LEU A 95 1.95 8.08 4.20
N ASP A 96 2.63 8.99 4.90
CA ASP A 96 2.52 9.16 6.35
C ASP A 96 1.35 10.05 6.80
N SER A 97 0.90 10.98 5.96
CA SER A 97 -0.20 11.88 6.27
C SER A 97 -0.90 12.31 4.99
N VAL A 98 -2.04 11.68 4.70
CA VAL A 98 -2.89 11.98 3.53
C VAL A 98 -4.33 12.25 3.97
N PRO A 99 -5.07 13.12 3.27
CA PRO A 99 -6.49 13.30 3.55
C PRO A 99 -7.24 11.98 3.31
N CYS A 100 -8.14 11.63 4.22
CA CYS A 100 -9.03 10.48 4.07
C CYS A 100 -9.85 10.63 2.78
N GLU A 101 -9.80 9.63 1.90
CA GLU A 101 -10.47 9.69 0.59
C GLU A 101 -12.00 9.59 0.69
N CYS A 102 -12.52 9.16 1.84
CA CYS A 102 -13.97 9.03 2.07
C CYS A 102 -14.59 10.33 2.62
N CYS A 103 -13.93 11.02 3.55
CA CYS A 103 -14.51 12.20 4.21
C CYS A 103 -13.76 13.52 3.93
N ASN A 104 -12.53 13.44 3.41
CA ASN A 104 -11.63 14.56 3.14
C ASN A 104 -11.34 15.50 4.35
N GLY A 105 -11.81 15.15 5.55
CA GLY A 105 -11.75 16.02 6.74
C GLY A 105 -10.76 15.59 7.82
N ARG A 106 -10.24 14.36 7.76
CA ARG A 106 -9.20 13.86 8.67
C ARG A 106 -8.00 13.38 7.87
N SER A 107 -6.80 13.66 8.37
CA SER A 107 -5.59 13.02 7.85
C SER A 107 -5.50 11.58 8.36
N THR A 108 -4.96 10.70 7.54
CA THR A 108 -4.76 9.29 7.84
C THR A 108 -3.43 8.80 7.27
N ARG A 109 -3.00 7.66 7.79
CA ARG A 109 -1.87 6.86 7.31
C ARG A 109 -2.29 5.42 6.97
N TYR A 110 -3.57 5.10 7.12
CA TYR A 110 -4.11 3.76 6.90
C TYR A 110 -4.52 3.61 5.44
N LEU A 111 -3.78 2.78 4.72
CA LEU A 111 -4.16 2.31 3.39
C LEU A 111 -4.82 0.95 3.51
N CYS A 112 -5.95 0.74 2.85
CA CYS A 112 -6.46 -0.62 2.60
C CYS A 112 -5.76 -1.17 1.35
N PRO A 113 -4.92 -2.22 1.44
CA PRO A 113 -4.13 -2.68 0.31
C PRO A 113 -4.90 -3.55 -0.68
N GLU A 114 -6.11 -3.95 -0.33
CA GLU A 114 -6.95 -4.81 -1.16
C GLU A 114 -7.41 -4.05 -2.41
N VAL A 115 -7.27 -4.67 -3.59
CA VAL A 115 -7.56 -4.04 -4.90
C VAL A 115 -8.98 -3.46 -4.98
N CYS A 116 -9.96 -4.12 -4.36
CA CYS A 116 -11.35 -3.67 -4.33
C CYS A 116 -11.60 -2.45 -3.43
N CYS A 117 -10.64 -2.10 -2.57
CA CYS A 117 -10.59 -0.88 -1.78
C CYS A 117 -9.52 0.06 -2.35
N LEU A 118 -8.24 -0.21 -2.09
CA LEU A 118 -7.08 0.61 -2.46
C LEU A 118 -7.26 2.10 -2.11
N LEU A 119 -7.75 2.35 -0.89
CA LEU A 119 -8.11 3.67 -0.37
C LEU A 119 -7.41 3.99 0.94
N TYR A 120 -7.02 5.25 1.09
CA TYR A 120 -6.64 5.84 2.37
C TYR A 120 -7.87 6.25 3.17
N LEU A 121 -8.06 5.64 4.35
CA LEU A 121 -9.22 5.86 5.19
C LEU A 121 -8.80 6.25 6.60
N CYS A 122 -9.42 7.28 7.19
CA CYS A 122 -9.30 7.49 8.64
C CYS A 122 -10.01 6.35 9.38
N GLU A 123 -9.75 6.20 10.69
CA GLU A 123 -10.28 5.10 11.49
C GLU A 123 -11.82 4.95 11.40
N THR A 124 -12.56 6.06 11.51
CA THR A 124 -14.03 6.03 11.39
C THR A 124 -14.49 5.58 10.00
N CYS A 125 -13.88 6.11 8.94
CA CYS A 125 -14.21 5.73 7.57
C CYS A 125 -13.79 4.30 7.25
N TRP A 126 -12.72 3.79 7.87
CA TRP A 126 -12.29 2.41 7.75
C TRP A 126 -13.39 1.47 8.23
N ILE A 127 -13.85 1.65 9.47
CA ILE A 127 -14.89 0.80 10.07
C ILE A 127 -16.16 0.83 9.21
N GLU A 128 -16.64 2.03 8.88
CA GLU A 128 -17.92 2.17 8.18
C GLU A 128 -17.87 1.59 6.76
N THR A 129 -16.80 1.89 6.01
CA THR A 129 -16.64 1.39 4.64
C THR A 129 -16.54 -0.14 4.62
N HIS A 130 -15.73 -0.73 5.49
CA HIS A 130 -15.53 -2.19 5.51
C HIS A 130 -16.74 -2.91 6.10
N ARG A 131 -17.46 -2.33 7.07
CA ARG A 131 -18.73 -2.87 7.57
C ARG A 131 -19.81 -2.85 6.50
N GLN A 132 -20.02 -1.72 5.83
CA GLN A 132 -21.04 -1.55 4.80
C GLN A 132 -20.80 -2.48 3.60
N ARG A 133 -19.54 -2.68 3.21
CA ARG A 133 -19.16 -3.55 2.08
C ARG A 133 -18.93 -5.03 2.48
N GLN A 134 -19.09 -5.39 3.76
CA GLN A 134 -18.84 -6.73 4.30
C GLN A 134 -17.38 -7.21 4.12
N LEU A 135 -16.42 -6.28 4.21
CA LEU A 135 -14.98 -6.48 4.01
C LEU A 135 -14.20 -6.44 5.34
N LEU A 136 -14.79 -6.97 6.42
CA LEU A 136 -14.25 -6.88 7.79
C LEU A 136 -12.90 -7.59 7.98
N SER A 137 -12.52 -8.48 7.07
CA SER A 137 -11.24 -9.20 7.09
C SER A 137 -10.05 -8.36 6.60
N HIS A 138 -10.31 -7.23 5.95
CA HIS A 138 -9.26 -6.36 5.41
C HIS A 138 -8.41 -5.78 6.55
N LYS A 139 -7.11 -5.63 6.30
CA LYS A 139 -6.16 -5.09 7.28
C LYS A 139 -5.48 -3.82 6.77
N PRO A 140 -5.36 -2.77 7.60
CA PRO A 140 -4.71 -1.54 7.20
C PRO A 140 -3.19 -1.73 7.11
N MET A 141 -2.58 -1.12 6.10
CA MET A 141 -1.13 -0.94 5.99
C MET A 141 -0.72 0.45 6.47
N THR A 142 0.41 0.52 7.20
CA THR A 142 1.04 1.77 7.67
C THR A 142 2.55 1.72 7.48
N LYS A 143 3.20 2.87 7.27
CA LYS A 143 4.65 2.96 7.09
C LYS A 143 5.42 2.84 8.42
N GLY A 144 6.47 2.03 8.49
CA GLY A 144 7.44 2.04 9.61
C GLY A 144 7.21 1.04 10.77
N ARG A 145 8.30 0.82 11.54
CA ARG A 145 8.45 -0.20 12.59
C ARG A 145 7.72 0.21 13.88
N HIS A 146 7.02 -0.74 14.49
CA HIS A 146 6.04 -0.54 15.56
C HIS A 146 4.81 0.22 15.08
N SER A 147 4.00 -0.47 14.26
CA SER A 147 2.57 -0.20 14.18
C SER A 147 2.06 -0.10 15.62
N ALA A 148 1.71 1.10 16.09
CA ALA A 148 0.71 1.18 17.13
C ALA A 148 -0.45 0.30 16.63
N PRO A 149 -0.87 -0.72 17.40
CA PRO A 149 -1.93 -1.60 16.96
C PRO A 149 -3.08 -0.73 16.51
N PHE A 150 -3.58 -0.98 15.30
CA PHE A 150 -4.94 -0.57 14.96
C PHE A 150 -5.78 -1.04 16.14
N GLY A 151 -6.40 -0.12 16.89
CA GLY A 151 -7.08 -0.47 18.13
C GLY A 151 -7.97 -1.69 17.90
N ASN A 152 -7.98 -2.66 18.81
CA ASN A 152 -8.73 -3.90 18.63
C ASN A 152 -10.22 -3.57 18.50
N ILE A 153 -10.74 -3.49 17.28
CA ILE A 153 -12.18 -3.32 17.04
C ILE A 153 -12.79 -4.72 16.92
N SER A 154 -12.80 -5.44 18.03
CA SER A 154 -13.73 -6.53 18.22
C SER A 154 -15.11 -5.94 18.48
N ASN A 155 -15.96 -6.03 17.45
CA ASN A 155 -17.41 -5.92 17.44
C ASN A 155 -18.05 -5.73 18.84
N SER A 156 -18.22 -4.48 19.29
CA SER A 156 -19.03 -4.20 20.47
C SER A 156 -20.44 -3.91 20.02
N GLY A 157 -21.32 -4.84 20.36
CA GLY A 157 -22.73 -4.82 20.03
C GLY A 157 -23.45 -3.56 20.51
N ILE A 158 -24.55 -3.30 19.83
CA ILE A 158 -25.64 -2.40 20.21
C ILE A 158 -25.88 -2.50 21.72
N SER A 159 -25.74 -1.38 22.42
CA SER A 159 -26.40 -1.18 23.71
C SER A 159 -27.09 0.16 23.67
N THR A 160 -28.41 0.08 23.53
CA THR A 160 -29.37 1.15 23.77
C THR A 160 -29.16 1.75 25.15
N ASN A 161 -28.97 3.07 25.24
CA ASN A 161 -29.69 3.94 26.19
C ASN A 161 -29.34 5.42 25.96
N ASN A 162 -30.40 6.23 25.81
CA ASN A 162 -30.44 7.70 25.93
C ASN A 162 -30.95 8.00 27.36
N PRO A 163 -30.60 9.10 28.07
CA PRO A 163 -31.08 10.45 27.72
C PRO A 163 -30.10 11.63 27.95
N ASN A 164 -30.27 12.66 27.12
CA ASN A 164 -30.04 14.10 27.36
C ASN A 164 -28.60 14.64 27.49
N GLN A 165 -28.15 15.38 26.47
CA GLN A 165 -28.07 16.86 26.55
C GLN A 165 -27.79 17.50 25.18
N ARG A 166 -28.51 18.61 24.92
CA ARG A 166 -28.48 19.43 23.70
C ARG A 166 -27.22 20.29 23.65
N THR A 167 -26.60 20.40 22.48
CA THR A 167 -26.29 21.69 21.83
C THR A 167 -26.29 21.49 20.31
N GLY A 168 -26.91 22.42 19.60
CA GLY A 168 -27.19 22.31 18.17
C GLY A 168 -26.00 22.65 17.28
N HIS A 169 -25.86 21.90 16.19
CA HIS A 169 -25.20 22.31 14.95
C HIS A 169 -25.97 21.73 13.76
N PRO A 170 -26.01 22.41 12.60
CA PRO A 170 -26.87 22.02 11.48
C PRO A 170 -26.46 20.65 10.95
N LYS A 171 -27.45 19.74 10.87
CA LYS A 171 -27.29 18.46 10.17
C LYS A 171 -27.44 18.70 8.68
N ASP A 172 -26.38 19.14 8.03
CA ASP A 172 -26.27 18.90 6.59
C ASP A 172 -26.03 17.41 6.39
N LYS A 173 -27.10 16.72 5.97
CA LYS A 173 -27.05 15.34 5.48
C LYS A 173 -26.23 15.34 4.20
N GLN A 174 -24.90 15.39 4.33
CA GLN A 174 -24.01 15.06 3.23
C GLN A 174 -24.08 13.54 3.05
N THR A 175 -25.00 13.10 2.20
CA THR A 175 -25.05 11.72 1.70
C THR A 175 -23.69 11.39 1.11
N CYS A 176 -22.98 10.45 1.73
CA CYS A 176 -21.72 9.93 1.23
C CYS A 176 -21.97 9.22 -0.12
N HIS A 177 -21.66 9.93 -1.22
CA HIS A 177 -21.67 9.38 -2.57
C HIS A 177 -20.47 8.44 -2.78
N CYS A 178 -20.47 7.26 -2.13
CA CYS A 178 -19.47 6.22 -2.43
C CYS A 178 -19.90 5.26 -3.56
N SER A 179 -21.05 5.51 -4.20
CA SER A 179 -21.58 4.71 -5.32
C SER A 179 -20.90 4.94 -6.69
N LYS A 180 -19.63 5.34 -6.73
CA LYS A 180 -18.97 5.76 -7.97
C LYS A 180 -17.65 5.05 -8.29
N PHE A 181 -17.56 3.73 -8.13
CA PHE A 181 -16.52 2.95 -8.84
C PHE A 181 -17.04 1.55 -9.19
N PRO A 182 -17.61 1.33 -10.39
CA PRO A 182 -17.72 -0.01 -10.94
C PRO A 182 -16.32 -0.54 -11.29
N LEU A 183 -16.17 -1.85 -11.09
CA LEU A 183 -14.97 -2.67 -11.40
C LEU A 183 -14.47 -2.44 -12.83
#